data_AF-A0A084AZZ9-F1
#
_entry.id   AF-A0A084AZZ9-F1
#
_cell.length_a   1.000
_cell.length_b   1.000
_cell.length_c   1.000
_cell.angle_alpha   90.00
_cell.angle_beta   90.00
_cell.angle_gamma   90.00
#
_symmetry.space_group_name_H-M   'P 1'
#
loop_
_entity.id
_entity.type
_entity.pdbx_description
1 polymer ?
#
loop_
_entity_poly.entity_id
_entity_poly.type
_entity_poly.pdbx_seq_one_letter_code
_entity_poly.pdbx_strand_id
1 'polypeptide(L)'
;MASRRITTSAARHLLRSSARPAIRNNAGPFLRAHPTTPVRAAQQQQLRFRHDESDSRAPTERGHGDVIPNAGDKPNRMWSFEEVKRQVEINQGLSDEKKVTIVDVREPLELWEHGCIPGAINIPITSAVQSFHISDEDFIDLYGFARPSVHTPLLFYCKAGVRARGAAGLAKNAGWRSTDEYPGSWLDWEKNGGPVEKVPRPDDPYRPRSTDGGGKKGDE
;
A
#
# COMPACT_ATOMS: atom_id res chain seq x y z
N MET A 1 34.36 -43.63 -37.13
CA MET A 1 35.55 -43.18 -36.38
C MET A 1 35.14 -41.96 -35.56
N ALA A 2 35.32 -41.79 -34.25
CA ALA A 2 35.77 -42.57 -33.12
C ALA A 2 35.26 -41.78 -31.87
N SER A 3 34.70 -42.44 -30.85
CA SER A 3 35.18 -42.42 -29.43
C SER A 3 35.29 -41.05 -28.74
N ARG A 4 34.85 -40.76 -27.50
CA ARG A 4 34.47 -41.50 -26.25
C ARG A 4 33.76 -40.45 -25.34
N ARG A 5 32.68 -40.74 -24.58
CA ARG A 5 32.60 -41.34 -23.21
C ARG A 5 33.50 -40.64 -22.17
N ILE A 6 33.18 -40.36 -20.90
CA ILE A 6 32.12 -40.60 -19.88
C ILE A 6 32.56 -39.73 -18.65
N THR A 7 31.65 -39.31 -17.75
CA THR A 7 31.72 -39.44 -16.26
C THR A 7 30.61 -38.58 -15.62
N THR A 8 29.49 -39.13 -15.14
CA THR A 8 29.20 -39.67 -13.77
C THR A 8 29.75 -38.86 -12.60
N SER A 9 28.85 -38.30 -11.78
CA SER A 9 28.95 -38.41 -10.31
C SER A 9 27.58 -38.12 -9.66
N ALA A 10 27.04 -39.13 -9.00
CA ALA A 10 25.88 -39.05 -8.13
C ALA A 10 26.37 -38.93 -6.68
N ALA A 11 25.81 -38.00 -5.91
CA ALA A 11 26.00 -37.97 -4.47
C ALA A 11 24.64 -38.17 -3.77
N ARG A 12 24.45 -39.41 -3.29
CA ARG A 12 23.50 -39.76 -2.23
C ARG A 12 24.18 -39.51 -0.89
N HIS A 13 23.49 -38.86 0.05
CA HIS A 13 23.59 -39.01 1.51
C HIS A 13 22.78 -37.86 2.15
N LEU A 14 22.06 -37.94 3.26
CA LEU A 14 21.62 -38.98 4.18
C LEU A 14 20.43 -38.38 4.93
N LEU A 15 19.37 -39.18 5.14
CA LEU A 15 18.34 -38.89 6.13
C LEU A 15 18.97 -38.82 7.53
N ARG A 16 18.74 -37.73 8.25
CA ARG A 16 18.92 -37.70 9.71
C ARG A 16 17.66 -37.17 10.38
N SER A 17 16.75 -38.11 10.64
CA SER A 17 15.74 -38.04 11.67
C SER A 17 16.44 -37.78 13.02
N SER A 18 16.04 -36.71 13.71
CA SER A 18 16.30 -36.58 15.15
C SER A 18 14.98 -36.23 15.84
N ALA A 19 14.56 -37.17 16.67
CA ALA A 19 13.33 -37.15 17.44
C ALA A 19 13.34 -36.03 18.48
N ARG A 20 12.19 -35.38 18.64
CA ARG A 20 11.88 -34.45 19.72
C ARG A 20 11.73 -35.22 21.04
N PRO A 21 12.38 -34.83 22.14
CA PRO A 21 12.00 -35.31 23.46
C PRO A 21 10.79 -34.51 23.97
N ALA A 22 9.74 -35.25 24.35
CA ALA A 22 8.58 -34.72 25.05
C ALA A 22 8.97 -34.27 26.46
N ILE A 23 8.75 -33.00 26.78
CA ILE A 23 8.84 -32.50 28.16
C ILE A 23 7.46 -32.62 28.82
N ARG A 24 7.50 -33.33 29.92
CA ARG A 24 6.43 -33.77 30.81
C ARG A 24 5.74 -32.57 31.49
N ASN A 25 4.44 -32.45 31.31
CA ASN A 25 3.56 -31.63 32.15
C ASN A 25 3.62 -32.13 33.59
N ASN A 26 3.89 -31.24 34.53
CA ASN A 26 3.61 -31.47 35.94
C ASN A 26 2.66 -30.36 36.43
N ALA A 27 1.44 -30.77 36.76
CA ALA A 27 0.46 -29.96 37.47
C ALA A 27 0.79 -29.95 38.96
N GLY A 28 0.61 -28.81 39.64
CA GLY A 28 0.57 -28.78 41.10
C GLY A 28 0.57 -27.37 41.68
N PRO A 29 -0.34 -27.05 42.62
CA PRO A 29 -0.83 -25.69 42.84
C PRO A 29 -0.15 -25.03 44.04
N PHE A 30 0.12 -23.73 44.00
CA PHE A 30 0.31 -22.95 45.22
C PHE A 30 -0.28 -21.55 45.09
N LEU A 31 -1.51 -21.45 45.62
CA LEU A 31 -2.09 -20.24 46.18
C LEU A 31 -1.12 -19.63 47.19
N ARG A 32 -0.84 -18.33 47.06
CA ARG A 32 -0.57 -17.46 48.20
C ARG A 32 -0.97 -16.03 47.90
N ALA A 33 -2.12 -15.66 48.44
CA ALA A 33 -2.58 -14.30 48.60
C ALA A 33 -1.73 -13.58 49.65
N HIS A 34 -1.34 -12.35 49.36
CA HIS A 34 -0.78 -11.41 50.34
C HIS A 34 -1.38 -10.00 50.10
N PRO A 35 -1.49 -9.19 51.16
CA PRO A 35 -2.61 -8.30 51.39
C PRO A 35 -2.50 -6.91 50.72
N THR A 36 -3.67 -6.41 50.33
CA THR A 36 -3.99 -5.00 50.11
C THR A 36 -3.75 -4.16 51.36
N THR A 37 -2.99 -3.09 51.22
CA THR A 37 -3.00 -1.93 52.12
C THR A 37 -3.37 -0.68 51.32
N PRO A 38 -4.43 0.06 51.70
CA PRO A 38 -4.78 1.32 51.08
C PRO A 38 -4.01 2.46 51.77
N VAL A 39 -3.39 3.35 50.98
CA VAL A 39 -2.83 4.59 51.53
C VAL A 39 -3.35 5.79 50.74
N ARG A 40 -4.42 6.35 51.32
CA ARG A 40 -4.63 7.76 51.63
C ARG A 40 -4.69 8.74 50.45
N ALA A 41 -5.93 9.15 50.16
CA ALA A 41 -6.30 10.37 49.49
C ALA A 41 -5.63 11.60 50.16
N ALA A 42 -4.81 12.31 49.40
CA ALA A 42 -4.32 13.64 49.74
C ALA A 42 -5.16 14.69 49.02
N GLN A 43 -6.22 15.10 49.70
CA GLN A 43 -6.67 16.47 49.91
C GLN A 43 -6.34 17.51 48.82
N GLN A 44 -7.39 17.92 48.10
CA GLN A 44 -7.46 19.20 47.39
C GLN A 44 -7.13 20.34 48.36
N GLN A 45 -6.06 21.08 48.06
CA GLN A 45 -5.85 22.38 48.65
C GLN A 45 -6.17 23.43 47.60
N GLN A 46 -7.28 24.13 47.82
CA GLN A 46 -7.71 25.30 47.07
C GLN A 46 -6.63 26.38 47.20
N LEU A 47 -5.87 26.62 46.13
CA LEU A 47 -5.06 27.83 46.02
C LEU A 47 -5.95 28.96 45.51
N ARG A 48 -6.07 29.95 46.38
CA ARG A 48 -6.88 31.15 46.24
C ARG A 48 -6.42 31.95 45.01
N PHE A 49 -7.38 32.40 44.21
CA PHE A 49 -7.20 33.45 43.22
C PHE A 49 -6.61 34.70 43.90
N ARG A 50 -5.40 35.09 43.50
CA ARG A 50 -4.97 36.50 43.57
C ARG A 50 -5.19 37.08 42.18
N HIS A 51 -6.08 38.05 42.08
CA HIS A 51 -6.04 39.03 41.01
C HIS A 51 -4.76 39.85 41.21
N ASP A 52 -3.83 39.74 40.27
CA ASP A 52 -2.80 40.73 40.06
C ASP A 52 -3.04 41.29 38.65
N GLU A 53 -3.60 42.49 38.64
CA GLU A 53 -3.88 43.30 37.48
C GLU A 53 -2.64 44.16 37.24
N SER A 54 -1.81 43.83 36.24
CA SER A 54 -1.01 44.74 35.40
C SER A 54 0.11 44.01 34.67
N ASP A 55 -0.03 43.84 33.36
CA ASP A 55 0.90 44.37 32.35
C ASP A 55 0.44 43.86 30.97
N SER A 56 -0.23 44.74 30.25
CA SER A 56 -0.60 44.53 28.85
C SER A 56 0.65 44.56 27.98
N ARG A 57 1.25 43.39 27.74
CA ARG A 57 2.20 43.17 26.64
C ARG A 57 1.74 41.96 25.84
N ALA A 58 1.40 42.21 24.58
CA ALA A 58 0.91 41.23 23.63
C ALA A 58 1.82 39.99 23.56
N PRO A 59 1.28 38.78 23.43
CA PRO A 59 2.09 37.60 23.11
C PRO A 59 2.59 37.75 21.68
N THR A 60 3.91 37.86 21.51
CA THR A 60 4.56 37.68 20.21
C THR A 60 4.16 36.33 19.66
N GLU A 61 3.48 36.34 18.51
CA GLU A 61 3.16 35.13 17.76
C GLU A 61 4.45 34.36 17.48
N ARG A 62 4.64 33.25 18.18
CA ARG A 62 5.61 32.24 17.76
C ARG A 62 5.02 31.60 16.52
N GLY A 63 5.47 32.12 15.37
CA GLY A 63 5.01 31.71 14.05
C GLY A 63 4.89 30.21 13.96
N HIS A 64 3.67 29.76 13.68
CA HIS A 64 3.52 28.59 12.83
C HIS A 64 4.38 28.87 11.61
N GLY A 65 5.41 28.06 11.39
CA GLY A 65 6.23 28.18 10.19
C GLY A 65 5.29 28.04 9.01
N ASP A 66 4.95 29.18 8.41
CA ASP A 66 4.31 29.22 7.11
C ASP A 66 5.23 28.40 6.21
N VAL A 67 4.77 27.22 5.83
CA VAL A 67 5.38 26.48 4.73
C VAL A 67 5.13 27.39 3.53
N ILE A 68 6.10 28.26 3.24
CA ILE A 68 6.15 29.05 2.02
C ILE A 68 6.05 28.01 0.90
N PRO A 69 4.93 27.92 0.14
CA PRO A 69 4.91 27.05 -1.02
C PRO A 69 6.01 27.57 -1.95
N ASN A 70 6.95 26.68 -2.32
CA ASN A 70 7.98 27.04 -3.26
C ASN A 70 7.28 27.57 -4.52
N ALA A 71 7.63 28.79 -4.96
CA ALA A 71 6.92 29.52 -6.00
C ALA A 71 6.90 28.82 -7.39
N GLY A 72 7.50 27.63 -7.50
CA GLY A 72 7.42 26.73 -8.66
C GLY A 72 6.45 25.55 -8.53
N ASP A 73 5.76 25.37 -7.40
CA ASP A 73 4.83 24.25 -7.19
C ASP A 73 3.50 24.50 -7.91
N LYS A 74 3.40 24.04 -9.15
CA LYS A 74 2.11 23.96 -9.84
C LYS A 74 1.17 23.04 -9.04
N PRO A 75 -0.11 23.41 -8.88
CA PRO A 75 -1.09 22.51 -8.30
C PRO A 75 -1.22 21.25 -9.17
N ASN A 76 -1.51 20.12 -8.52
CA ASN A 76 -1.80 18.87 -9.21
C ASN A 76 -2.99 19.08 -10.16
N ARG A 77 -2.88 18.60 -11.40
CA ARG A 77 -4.01 18.68 -12.34
C ARG A 77 -5.09 17.72 -11.89
N MET A 78 -6.33 18.19 -11.92
CA MET A 78 -7.52 17.40 -11.64
C MET A 78 -8.12 16.91 -12.95
N TRP A 79 -8.32 15.61 -13.07
CA TRP A 79 -8.87 14.98 -14.27
C TRP A 79 -10.37 14.73 -14.14
N SER A 80 -11.10 14.82 -15.26
CA SER A 80 -12.50 14.40 -15.37
C SER A 80 -12.64 12.91 -15.73
N PHE A 81 -13.85 12.38 -15.61
CA PHE A 81 -14.18 11.03 -16.07
C PHE A 81 -13.79 10.79 -17.54
N GLU A 82 -14.13 11.73 -18.42
CA GLU A 82 -13.87 11.63 -19.86
C GLU A 82 -12.37 11.59 -20.17
N GLU A 83 -11.57 12.40 -19.46
CA GLU A 83 -10.12 12.42 -19.62
C GLU A 83 -9.49 11.10 -19.14
N VAL A 84 -9.94 10.57 -17.99
CA VAL A 84 -9.47 9.28 -17.48
C VAL A 84 -9.82 8.15 -18.46
N LYS A 85 -11.06 8.13 -18.97
CA LYS A 85 -11.51 7.13 -19.95
C LYS A 85 -10.65 7.15 -21.21
N ARG A 86 -10.41 8.35 -21.75
CA ARG A 86 -9.51 8.53 -22.90
C ARG A 86 -8.09 8.05 -22.61
N GLN A 87 -7.59 8.27 -21.40
CA GLN A 87 -6.27 7.80 -21.01
C GLN A 87 -6.18 6.28 -20.89
N VAL A 88 -7.25 5.61 -20.44
CA VAL A 88 -7.35 4.14 -20.47
C VAL A 88 -7.20 3.64 -21.91
N GLU A 89 -7.91 4.26 -22.86
CA GLU A 89 -7.82 3.91 -24.29
C GLU A 89 -6.40 4.11 -24.84
N ILE A 90 -5.76 5.24 -24.53
CA ILE A 90 -4.36 5.51 -24.90
C ILE A 90 -3.41 4.46 -24.32
N ASN A 91 -3.57 4.11 -23.04
CA ASN A 91 -2.70 3.14 -22.38
C ASN A 91 -2.81 1.74 -23.00
N GLN A 92 -4.00 1.38 -23.47
CA GLN A 92 -4.30 0.15 -24.22
C GLN A 92 -3.78 0.16 -25.67
N GLY A 93 -3.18 1.27 -26.13
CA GLY A 93 -2.59 1.37 -27.47
C GLY A 93 -3.58 1.78 -28.55
N LEU A 94 -4.72 2.38 -28.20
CA LEU A 94 -5.68 2.92 -29.17
C LEU A 94 -5.28 4.31 -29.71
N SER A 95 -4.19 4.90 -29.19
CA SER A 95 -3.62 6.17 -29.64
C SER A 95 -2.12 6.24 -29.29
N ASP A 96 -1.35 6.98 -30.08
CA ASP A 96 0.10 7.22 -29.91
C ASP A 96 0.41 8.36 -28.92
N GLU A 97 -0.61 8.86 -28.22
CA GLU A 97 -0.44 9.91 -27.23
C GLU A 97 0.32 9.45 -25.98
N LYS A 98 0.77 10.43 -25.19
CA LYS A 98 1.58 10.18 -24.02
C LYS A 98 0.80 9.35 -22.99
N LYS A 99 1.39 8.22 -22.59
CA LYS A 99 0.86 7.36 -21.53
C LYS A 99 1.03 7.99 -20.15
N VAL A 100 0.07 7.71 -19.28
CA VAL A 100 0.03 8.11 -17.87
C VAL A 100 -0.24 6.85 -17.05
N THR A 101 0.54 6.63 -15.99
CA THR A 101 0.30 5.49 -15.10
C THR A 101 -0.85 5.83 -14.17
N ILE A 102 -1.95 5.09 -14.29
CA ILE A 102 -3.11 5.23 -13.41
C ILE A 102 -2.85 4.40 -12.14
N VAL A 103 -2.96 5.03 -10.97
CA VAL A 103 -2.64 4.42 -9.67
C VAL A 103 -3.89 4.38 -8.80
N ASP A 104 -4.35 3.16 -8.49
CA ASP A 104 -5.39 2.91 -7.51
C ASP A 104 -4.79 2.79 -6.12
N VAL A 105 -5.13 3.72 -5.22
CA VAL A 105 -4.60 3.73 -3.85
C VAL A 105 -5.55 3.14 -2.81
N ARG A 106 -6.60 2.45 -3.27
CA ARG A 106 -7.49 1.66 -2.41
C ARG A 106 -6.79 0.43 -1.84
N GLU A 107 -7.36 -0.13 -0.79
CA GLU A 107 -6.88 -1.40 -0.23
C GLU A 107 -7.22 -2.56 -1.18
N PRO A 108 -6.40 -3.63 -1.25
CA PRO A 108 -6.62 -4.75 -2.17
C PRO A 108 -8.01 -5.39 -2.05
N LEU A 109 -8.59 -5.42 -0.85
CA LEU A 109 -9.93 -5.93 -0.61
C LEU A 109 -11.00 -5.18 -1.43
N GLU A 110 -10.89 -3.85 -1.54
CA GLU A 110 -11.82 -3.03 -2.33
C GLU A 110 -11.75 -3.39 -3.83
N LEU A 111 -10.55 -3.76 -4.32
CA LEU A 111 -10.34 -4.16 -5.71
C LEU A 111 -10.87 -5.56 -5.99
N TRP A 112 -10.78 -6.49 -5.04
CA TRP A 112 -11.36 -7.83 -5.20
C TRP A 112 -12.88 -7.79 -5.28
N GLU A 113 -13.52 -6.89 -4.51
CA GLU A 113 -14.98 -6.75 -4.50
C GLU A 113 -15.50 -6.00 -5.74
N HIS A 114 -14.88 -4.88 -6.09
CA HIS A 114 -15.42 -3.97 -7.10
C HIS A 114 -14.68 -4.00 -8.43
N GLY A 115 -13.45 -4.53 -8.48
CA GLY A 115 -12.53 -4.38 -9.61
C GLY A 115 -11.79 -3.03 -9.56
N CYS A 116 -11.08 -2.71 -10.63
CA CYS A 116 -10.32 -1.47 -10.79
C CYS A 116 -10.51 -0.87 -12.20
N ILE A 117 -10.03 0.36 -12.39
CA ILE A 117 -9.93 0.98 -13.71
C ILE A 117 -8.92 0.16 -14.55
N PRO A 118 -9.24 -0.21 -15.80
CA PRO A 118 -8.38 -1.07 -16.61
C PRO A 118 -6.95 -0.53 -16.76
N GLY A 119 -5.97 -1.40 -16.56
CA GLY A 119 -4.55 -1.07 -16.63
C GLY A 119 -4.03 -0.22 -15.46
N ALA A 120 -4.84 0.04 -14.43
CA ALA A 120 -4.38 0.69 -13.21
C ALA A 120 -3.51 -0.26 -12.37
N ILE A 121 -2.42 0.27 -11.80
CA ILE A 121 -1.64 -0.42 -10.79
C ILE A 121 -2.17 -0.11 -9.39
N ASN A 122 -2.05 -1.05 -8.45
CA ASN A 122 -2.48 -0.84 -7.07
C ASN A 122 -1.30 -0.53 -6.14
N ILE A 123 -1.37 0.62 -5.47
CA ILE A 123 -0.40 1.04 -4.44
C ILE A 123 -1.21 1.57 -3.24
N PRO A 124 -1.63 0.69 -2.31
CA PRO A 124 -2.46 1.08 -1.16
C PRO A 124 -1.70 2.03 -0.23
N ILE A 125 -2.31 3.16 0.11
CA ILE A 125 -1.65 4.15 0.98
C ILE A 125 -2.12 4.10 2.43
N THR A 126 -3.17 3.33 2.75
CA THR A 126 -3.66 3.24 4.14
C THR A 126 -2.87 2.18 4.90
N SER A 127 -2.65 1.01 4.29
CA SER A 127 -1.79 -0.03 4.87
C SER A 127 -0.28 0.17 4.57
N ALA A 128 0.08 0.90 3.52
CA ALA A 128 1.48 1.08 3.11
C ALA A 128 1.81 2.54 2.73
N VAL A 129 1.78 3.44 3.72
CA VAL A 129 2.05 4.88 3.52
C VAL A 129 3.45 5.15 2.95
N GLN A 130 4.43 4.32 3.31
CA GLN A 130 5.83 4.47 2.92
C GLN A 130 6.14 4.12 1.46
N SER A 131 5.20 3.60 0.69
CA SER A 131 5.48 2.92 -0.58
C SER A 131 6.11 3.78 -1.68
N PHE A 132 5.97 5.10 -1.60
CA PHE A 132 6.68 6.01 -2.50
C PHE A 132 8.13 6.32 -2.07
N HIS A 133 8.50 6.00 -0.83
CA HIS A 133 9.80 6.34 -0.22
C HIS A 133 10.74 5.15 -0.04
N ILE A 134 10.34 3.95 -0.46
CA ILE A 134 11.16 2.74 -0.40
C ILE A 134 12.05 2.58 -1.64
N SER A 135 13.03 1.68 -1.56
CA SER A 135 13.90 1.33 -2.70
C SER A 135 13.13 0.65 -3.83
N ASP A 136 13.72 0.57 -5.02
CA ASP A 136 13.09 -0.11 -6.16
C ASP A 136 13.00 -1.62 -5.91
N GLU A 137 14.00 -2.19 -5.24
CA GLU A 137 14.02 -3.60 -4.82
C GLU A 137 12.91 -3.92 -3.82
N ASP A 138 12.80 -3.14 -2.73
CA ASP A 138 11.73 -3.33 -1.73
C ASP A 138 10.34 -3.13 -2.35
N PHE A 139 10.22 -2.22 -3.32
CA PHE A 139 8.97 -1.99 -4.02
C PHE A 139 8.56 -3.22 -4.84
N ILE A 140 9.51 -3.83 -5.57
CA ILE A 140 9.26 -5.06 -6.33
C ILE A 140 8.88 -6.20 -5.39
N ASP A 141 9.56 -6.35 -4.25
CA ASP A 141 9.23 -7.39 -3.26
C ASP A 141 7.83 -7.20 -2.66
N LEU A 142 7.41 -5.95 -2.42
CA LEU A 142 6.11 -5.64 -1.84
C LEU A 142 4.94 -5.77 -2.84
N TYR A 143 5.17 -5.37 -4.10
CA TYR A 143 4.10 -5.20 -5.09
C TYR A 143 4.14 -6.20 -6.25
N GLY A 144 5.27 -6.88 -6.46
CA GLY A 144 5.45 -7.83 -7.56
C GLY A 144 5.57 -7.18 -8.94
N PHE A 145 5.74 -5.85 -9.03
CA PHE A 145 5.94 -5.13 -10.27
C PHE A 145 6.96 -3.99 -10.11
N ALA A 146 7.51 -3.53 -11.23
CA ALA A 146 8.52 -2.48 -11.25
C ALA A 146 7.95 -1.14 -10.78
N ARG A 147 8.68 -0.46 -9.89
CA ARG A 147 8.32 0.87 -9.41
C ARG A 147 8.22 1.87 -10.58
N PRO A 148 7.15 2.70 -10.64
CA PRO A 148 7.09 3.76 -11.65
C PRO A 148 8.25 4.74 -11.50
N SER A 149 8.92 5.10 -12.60
CA SER A 149 9.97 6.13 -12.59
C SER A 149 9.43 7.47 -12.08
N VAL A 150 10.27 8.25 -11.39
CA VAL A 150 9.95 9.61 -10.92
C VAL A 150 9.63 10.61 -12.05
N HIS A 151 9.96 10.25 -13.29
CA HIS A 151 9.63 11.02 -14.50
C HIS A 151 8.34 10.58 -15.18
N THR A 152 7.77 9.43 -14.79
CA THR A 152 6.50 8.94 -15.30
C THR A 152 5.36 9.78 -14.71
N PRO A 153 4.44 10.32 -15.53
CA PRO A 153 3.24 10.97 -15.02
C PRO A 153 2.36 9.96 -14.30
N LEU A 154 1.97 10.28 -13.07
CA LEU A 154 1.07 9.46 -12.27
C LEU A 154 -0.29 10.13 -12.16
N LEU A 155 -1.36 9.35 -12.28
CA LEU A 155 -2.74 9.79 -12.03
C LEU A 155 -3.33 8.96 -10.90
N PHE A 156 -3.57 9.60 -9.76
CA PHE A 156 -4.06 8.93 -8.55
C PHE A 156 -5.58 8.95 -8.47
N TYR A 157 -6.16 7.82 -8.07
CA TYR A 157 -7.56 7.72 -7.67
C TYR A 157 -7.72 6.78 -6.48
N CYS A 158 -8.83 6.90 -5.76
CA CYS A 158 -9.17 5.98 -4.68
C CYS A 158 -10.66 5.62 -4.75
N LYS A 159 -11.37 5.54 -3.60
CA LYS A 159 -12.82 5.40 -3.58
C LYS A 159 -13.54 6.72 -3.92
N ALA A 160 -13.21 7.80 -3.22
CA ALA A 160 -13.95 9.08 -3.26
C ALA A 160 -13.02 10.32 -3.26
N GLY A 161 -11.81 10.21 -3.82
CA GLY A 161 -10.86 11.32 -3.95
C GLY A 161 -9.95 11.61 -2.76
N VAL A 162 -10.42 11.44 -1.52
CA VAL A 162 -9.67 11.89 -0.32
C VAL A 162 -8.27 11.27 -0.20
N ARG A 163 -8.15 9.96 -0.36
CA ARG A 163 -6.86 9.25 -0.30
C ARG A 163 -5.97 9.60 -1.50
N ALA A 164 -6.56 9.78 -2.68
CA ALA A 164 -5.81 10.10 -3.90
C ALA A 164 -4.99 11.39 -3.76
N ARG A 165 -5.57 12.44 -3.15
CA ARG A 165 -4.86 13.68 -2.83
C ARG A 165 -3.68 13.47 -1.88
N GLY A 166 -3.87 12.65 -0.85
CA GLY A 166 -2.80 12.26 0.07
C GLY A 166 -1.67 11.51 -0.65
N ALA A 167 -2.01 10.55 -1.51
CA ALA A 167 -1.04 9.80 -2.31
C ALA A 167 -0.23 10.70 -3.26
N ALA A 168 -0.91 11.63 -3.95
CA ALA A 168 -0.26 12.57 -4.85
C ALA A 168 0.76 13.43 -4.09
N GLY A 169 0.41 13.89 -2.88
CA GLY A 169 1.34 14.58 -1.99
C GLY A 169 2.53 13.72 -1.56
N LEU A 170 2.30 12.47 -1.18
CA LEU A 170 3.37 11.53 -0.80
C LEU A 170 4.33 11.25 -1.97
N ALA A 171 3.81 10.99 -3.16
CA ALA A 171 4.62 10.78 -4.36
C ALA A 171 5.40 12.03 -4.75
N LYS A 172 4.78 13.21 -4.67
CA LYS A 172 5.46 14.48 -4.93
C LYS A 172 6.62 14.71 -3.97
N ASN A 173 6.41 14.47 -2.67
CA ASN A 173 7.45 14.56 -1.64
C ASN A 173 8.58 13.54 -1.86
N ALA A 174 8.26 12.38 -2.42
CA ALA A 174 9.24 11.36 -2.79
C ALA A 174 9.95 11.63 -4.14
N GLY A 175 9.64 12.74 -4.82
CA GLY A 175 10.36 13.23 -5.99
C GLY A 175 9.69 12.99 -7.35
N TRP A 176 8.46 12.47 -7.40
CA TRP A 176 7.72 12.39 -8.67
C TRP A 176 7.36 13.78 -9.18
N ARG A 177 7.64 14.02 -10.45
CA ARG A 177 7.52 15.35 -11.07
C ARG A 177 6.11 15.69 -11.54
N SER A 178 5.25 14.69 -11.72
CA SER A 178 3.88 14.85 -12.20
C SER A 178 2.98 13.86 -11.45
N THR A 179 2.15 14.41 -10.58
CA THR A 179 1.27 13.69 -9.66
C THR A 179 -0.12 14.29 -9.78
N ASP A 180 -0.87 13.84 -10.78
CA ASP A 180 -2.21 14.31 -11.05
C ASP A 180 -3.24 13.50 -10.25
N GLU A 181 -4.46 14.03 -10.15
CA GLU A 181 -5.53 13.44 -9.34
C GLU A 181 -6.80 13.28 -10.17
N TYR A 182 -7.55 12.20 -9.92
CA TYR A 182 -8.95 12.05 -10.34
C TYR A 182 -9.86 12.16 -9.11
N PRO A 183 -10.38 13.36 -8.79
CA PRO A 183 -11.12 13.60 -7.54
C PRO A 183 -12.41 12.79 -7.45
N GLY A 184 -13.10 12.58 -8.57
CA GLY A 184 -14.31 11.75 -8.64
C GLY A 184 -14.03 10.29 -8.27
N SER A 185 -12.84 9.80 -8.61
CA SER A 185 -12.34 8.48 -8.18
C SER A 185 -13.28 7.32 -8.57
N TRP A 186 -13.19 6.18 -7.88
CA TRP A 186 -13.99 5.00 -8.20
C TRP A 186 -15.50 5.25 -8.23
N LEU A 187 -16.04 6.04 -7.29
CA LEU A 187 -17.48 6.32 -7.25
C LEU A 187 -17.98 7.06 -8.49
N ASP A 188 -17.19 8.01 -9.01
CA ASP A 188 -17.52 8.70 -10.26
C ASP A 188 -17.34 7.78 -11.47
N TRP A 189 -16.30 6.95 -11.48
CA TRP A 189 -16.05 5.96 -12.54
C TRP A 189 -17.22 4.98 -12.68
N GLU A 190 -17.66 4.40 -11.56
CA GLU A 190 -18.78 3.46 -11.51
C GLU A 190 -20.08 4.13 -11.91
N LYS A 191 -20.36 5.33 -11.38
CA LYS A 191 -21.56 6.11 -11.70
C LYS A 191 -21.69 6.40 -13.19
N ASN A 192 -20.59 6.67 -13.88
CA ASN A 192 -20.59 6.97 -15.31
C ASN A 192 -20.42 5.72 -16.19
N GLY A 193 -20.43 4.51 -15.61
CA GLY A 193 -20.37 3.25 -16.35
C GLY A 193 -19.03 3.01 -17.05
N GLY A 194 -17.92 3.47 -16.45
CA GLY A 194 -16.58 3.20 -16.96
C GLY A 194 -16.27 1.69 -16.98
N PRO A 195 -15.45 1.20 -17.92
CA PRO A 195 -15.06 -0.22 -17.97
C PRO A 195 -14.35 -0.65 -16.69
N VAL A 196 -14.51 -1.91 -16.29
CA VAL A 196 -13.96 -2.44 -15.04
C VAL A 196 -13.10 -3.66 -15.34
N GLU A 197 -11.87 -3.65 -14.83
CA GLU A 197 -10.99 -4.81 -14.80
C GLU A 197 -11.20 -5.57 -13.49
N LYS A 198 -11.41 -6.89 -13.60
CA LYS A 198 -11.60 -7.76 -12.43
C LYS A 198 -10.26 -8.17 -11.86
N VAL A 199 -10.07 -7.91 -10.56
CA VAL A 199 -8.86 -8.29 -9.85
C VAL A 199 -9.09 -9.64 -9.15
N PRO A 200 -8.32 -10.68 -9.47
CA PRO A 200 -8.50 -11.99 -8.84
C PRO A 200 -8.09 -11.93 -7.36
N ARG A 201 -8.93 -12.49 -6.49
CA ARG A 201 -8.58 -12.69 -5.09
C ARG A 201 -7.66 -13.92 -4.95
N PRO A 202 -6.51 -13.81 -4.26
CA PRO A 202 -5.55 -14.92 -4.12
C PRO A 202 -6.17 -16.19 -3.52
N ASP A 203 -7.05 -16.01 -2.54
CA ASP A 203 -7.69 -17.10 -1.78
C ASP A 203 -9.08 -17.46 -2.30
N ASP A 204 -9.45 -17.09 -3.53
CA ASP A 204 -10.77 -17.41 -4.08
C ASP A 204 -10.92 -18.93 -4.30
N PRO A 205 -11.76 -19.63 -3.51
CA PRO A 205 -11.95 -21.07 -3.68
C PRO A 205 -12.61 -21.44 -5.01
N TYR A 206 -13.14 -20.47 -5.76
CA TYR A 206 -13.79 -20.67 -7.06
C TYR A 206 -12.90 -20.29 -8.25
N ARG A 207 -11.62 -19.93 -8.04
CA ARG A 207 -10.69 -19.71 -9.16
C ARG A 207 -10.57 -20.99 -9.98
N PRO A 208 -10.88 -20.99 -11.29
CA PRO A 208 -10.60 -22.14 -12.13
C PRO A 208 -9.10 -22.40 -12.06
N ARG A 209 -8.74 -23.58 -11.54
CA ARG A 209 -7.35 -24.00 -11.41
C ARG A 209 -6.76 -23.93 -12.81
N SER A 210 -5.78 -23.04 -13.00
CA SER A 210 -5.08 -22.87 -14.27
C SER A 210 -4.60 -24.24 -14.71
N THR A 211 -5.24 -24.81 -15.74
CA THR A 211 -4.85 -26.08 -16.34
C THR A 211 -3.56 -25.81 -17.10
N ASP A 212 -2.45 -25.79 -16.37
CA ASP A 212 -1.15 -25.75 -16.99
C ASP A 212 -0.94 -27.09 -17.72
N GLY A 213 -0.64 -26.99 -19.01
CA GLY A 213 -0.75 -28.06 -19.99
C GLY A 213 0.19 -29.24 -19.72
N GLY A 214 -0.32 -30.28 -19.07
CA GLY A 214 0.23 -31.63 -19.14
C GLY A 214 -0.42 -32.38 -20.30
N GLY A 215 0.16 -32.27 -21.49
CA GLY A 215 -0.31 -32.95 -22.71
C GLY A 215 -0.49 -34.45 -22.52
N LYS A 216 -1.68 -34.94 -22.84
CA LYS A 216 -1.92 -36.35 -23.11
C LYS A 216 -1.05 -36.74 -24.32
N LYS A 217 -0.04 -37.59 -24.10
CA LYS A 217 0.47 -38.45 -25.18
C LYS A 217 -0.68 -39.40 -25.52
N GLY A 218 -1.32 -39.17 -26.66
CA GLY A 218 -2.15 -40.17 -27.31
C GLY A 218 -1.24 -41.21 -27.94
N ASP A 219 -1.52 -42.46 -27.62
CA ASP A 219 -0.99 -43.63 -28.29
C ASP A 219 -1.52 -43.67 -29.74
N GLU A 220 -0.63 -43.80 -30.71
CA GLU A 220 -0.85 -44.47 -31.99
C GLU A 220 0.48 -44.98 -32.55
#